data_AF-A0A8S2YWG9-F1
#
_entry.id   AF-A0A8S2YWG9-F1
#
_cell.length_a   1.000
_cell.length_b   1.000
_cell.length_c   1.000
_cell.angle_alpha   90.00
_cell.angle_beta   90.00
_cell.angle_gamma   90.00
#
_symmetry.space_group_name_H-M   'P 1'
#
loop_
_entity.id
_entity.type
_entity.pdbx_description
1 polymer ?
#
loop_
_entity_poly.entity_id
_entity_poly.type
_entity_poly.pdbx_seq_one_letter_code
_entity_poly.pdbx_strand_id
1 'polypeptide(L)' 'DVETVAVQCAEKTSIDYSKVSACVQSRLGNQLQHLNAAQTDSLQPQHQYVPWVTVNGVHTEDMEQQAEKDLIGLICKTYK' A
#
# COMPACT_ATOMS: atom_id res chain seq x y z
N ASP A 1 -14.06 -8.24 13.17
CA ASP A 1 -13.78 -6.83 13.52
C ASP A 1 -12.33 -6.52 13.15
N VAL A 2 -12.05 -5.30 12.68
CA VAL A 2 -10.74 -4.90 12.12
C VAL A 2 -9.67 -4.85 13.20
N GLU A 3 -10.02 -4.37 14.40
CA GLU A 3 -9.11 -4.30 15.54
C GLU A 3 -8.69 -5.70 15.99
N THR A 4 -9.64 -6.63 16.06
CA THR A 4 -9.40 -8.04 16.39
C THR A 4 -8.39 -8.69 15.42
N VAL A 5 -8.57 -8.47 14.11
CA VAL A 5 -7.67 -9.04 13.09
C VAL A 5 -6.28 -8.38 13.17
N ALA A 6 -6.23 -7.07 13.41
CA ALA A 6 -4.96 -6.34 13.52
C ALA A 6 -4.12 -6.83 14.71
N VAL A 7 -4.74 -7.10 15.86
CA VAL A 7 -4.08 -7.68 17.04
C VAL A 7 -3.49 -9.05 16.70
N GLN A 8 -4.28 -9.95 16.13
CA GLN A 8 -3.82 -11.31 15.78
C GLN A 8 -2.64 -11.30 14.79
N CYS A 9 -2.65 -10.41 13.81
CA CYS A 9 -1.56 -10.29 12.85
C CYS A 9 -0.30 -9.69 13.49
N ALA A 10 -0.45 -8.71 14.39
CA ALA A 10 0.66 -8.13 15.12
C ALA A 10 1.36 -9.19 16.00
N GLU A 11 0.60 -10.01 16.72
CA GLU A 11 1.15 -11.13 17.50
C GLU A 11 1.92 -12.12 16.62
N LYS A 12 1.34 -12.55 15.50
CA LYS A 12 1.99 -13.49 14.56
C LYS A 12 3.29 -12.96 13.98
N THR A 13 3.45 -11.64 13.89
CA THR A 13 4.62 -10.97 13.31
C THR A 13 5.55 -10.39 14.37
N SER A 14 5.30 -10.66 15.66
CA SER A 14 6.06 -10.10 16.80
C SER A 14 6.08 -8.55 16.83
N ILE A 15 5.02 -7.92 16.32
CA ILE A 15 4.81 -6.48 16.38
C ILE A 15 4.01 -6.16 17.65
N ASP A 16 4.46 -5.17 18.40
CA ASP A 16 3.71 -4.62 19.54
C ASP A 16 2.53 -3.77 19.04
N TYR A 17 1.34 -4.36 19.06
CA TYR A 17 0.11 -3.71 18.60
C TYR A 17 -0.18 -2.40 19.37
N SER A 18 0.20 -2.30 20.65
CA SER A 18 -0.08 -1.11 21.45
C SER A 18 0.62 0.12 20.88
N LYS A 19 1.85 -0.04 20.37
CA LYS A 19 2.60 1.03 19.71
C LYS A 19 1.99 1.41 18.37
N VAL A 20 1.50 0.43 17.62
CA VAL A 20 0.80 0.69 16.34
C VAL A 20 -0.49 1.47 16.60
N SER A 21 -1.33 1.00 17.52
CA SER A 21 -2.60 1.65 17.88
C SER A 21 -2.38 3.08 18.40
N ALA A 22 -1.39 3.28 19.28
CA ALA A 22 -1.01 4.61 19.75
C ALA A 22 -0.54 5.52 18.61
N CYS A 23 0.20 4.99 17.63
CA CYS A 23 0.63 5.75 16.45
C CYS A 23 -0.57 6.19 15.60
N VAL A 24 -1.52 5.27 15.33
CA VAL A 24 -2.72 5.55 14.51
C VAL A 24 -3.51 6.74 15.06
N GLN A 25 -3.62 6.87 16.38
CA GLN A 25 -4.37 7.94 17.05
C GLN A 25 -3.54 9.22 17.32
N SER A 26 -2.27 9.22 16.94
CA SER A 26 -1.34 10.33 17.23
C SER A 26 -1.23 11.34 16.09
N ARG A 27 -0.62 12.50 16.39
CA ARG A 27 -0.20 13.47 15.36
C ARG A 27 0.73 12.83 14.32
N LEU A 28 1.61 11.93 14.73
CA LEU A 28 2.52 11.23 13.81
C LEU A 28 1.72 10.38 12.80
N GLY A 29 0.70 9.65 13.26
CA GLY A 29 -0.17 8.86 12.39
C GLY A 29 -0.86 9.73 11.33
N ASN A 30 -1.41 10.88 11.74
CA ASN A 30 -2.00 11.84 10.82
C ASN A 30 -0.98 12.40 9.80
N GLN A 31 0.23 12.74 10.26
CA GLN A 31 1.29 13.24 9.38
C GLN A 31 1.70 12.19 8.35
N LEU A 32 1.84 10.92 8.74
CA LEU A 32 2.15 9.83 7.81
C LEU A 32 1.04 9.61 6.78
N GLN A 33 -0.22 9.69 7.18
CA GLN A 33 -1.36 9.64 6.24
C GLN A 33 -1.35 10.82 5.26
N HIS A 34 -1.01 12.03 5.71
CA HIS A 34 -0.86 13.18 4.83
C HIS A 34 0.27 12.99 3.80
N LEU A 35 1.41 12.41 4.22
CA LEU A 35 2.51 12.10 3.30
C LEU A 35 2.09 11.07 2.23
N ASN A 36 1.33 10.04 2.63
CA ASN A 36 0.78 9.07 1.68
C ASN A 36 -0.21 9.72 0.71
N ALA A 37 -1.11 10.59 1.20
CA ALA A 37 -2.04 11.33 0.35
C ALA A 37 -1.30 12.19 -0.68
N ALA A 38 -0.25 12.92 -0.28
CA ALA A 38 0.56 13.71 -1.20
C ALA A 38 1.26 12.85 -2.27
N GLN A 39 1.72 11.64 -1.90
CA GLN A 39 2.27 10.68 -2.88
C GLN A 39 1.20 10.18 -3.85
N THR A 40 0.02 9.82 -3.36
CA THR A 40 -1.12 9.40 -4.20
C THR A 40 -1.57 10.51 -5.15
N ASP A 41 -1.67 11.75 -4.68
CA ASP A 41 -2.04 12.91 -5.50
C ASP A 41 -0.99 13.23 -6.57
N SER A 42 0.27 12.86 -6.33
CA SER A 42 1.38 13.08 -7.27
C SER A 42 1.45 12.04 -8.41
N LEU A 43 0.62 10.99 -8.37
CA LEU A 43 0.61 9.93 -9.38
C LEU A 43 0.31 10.49 -10.78
N GLN A 44 1.04 9.99 -11.77
CA GLN A 44 0.84 10.33 -13.19
C GLN A 44 0.78 9.02 -14.01
N PRO A 45 -0.38 8.71 -14.66
CA PRO A 45 -1.65 9.42 -14.56
C PRO A 45 -2.27 9.34 -13.15
N GLN A 46 -3.15 10.29 -12.83
CA GLN A 46 -3.87 10.29 -11.56
C GLN A 46 -4.75 9.03 -11.46
N HIS A 47 -4.70 8.35 -10.31
CA HIS A 47 -5.49 7.12 -10.09
C HIS A 47 -6.99 7.36 -10.26
N GLN A 48 -7.68 6.39 -10.87
CA GLN A 48 -9.14 6.44 -11.09
C GLN A 48 -9.91 5.44 -10.23
N TYR A 49 -9.23 4.42 -9.71
CA TYR A 49 -9.77 3.39 -8.85
C TYR A 49 -8.64 2.78 -8.00
N VAL A 50 -9.01 1.86 -7.11
CA VAL A 50 -8.07 1.02 -6.36
C VAL A 50 -8.35 -0.46 -6.65
N PRO A 51 -7.32 -1.32 -6.75
CA PRO A 51 -5.89 -1.00 -6.67
C PRO A 51 -5.39 -0.12 -7.83
N TRP A 52 -4.22 0.51 -7.64
CA TRP A 52 -3.52 1.31 -8.66
C TRP A 52 -2.02 1.01 -8.59
N VAL A 53 -1.56 0.10 -9.44
CA VAL A 53 -0.21 -0.46 -9.46
C VAL A 53 0.69 0.37 -10.37
N THR A 54 1.81 0.83 -9.80
CA THR A 54 2.94 1.37 -10.55
C THR A 54 4.09 0.36 -10.52
N VAL A 55 4.73 0.09 -11.65
CA VAL A 55 5.98 -0.67 -11.69
C VAL A 55 7.10 0.27 -12.12
N ASN A 56 8.13 0.41 -11.28
CA ASN A 56 9.24 1.35 -11.49
C ASN A 56 8.78 2.81 -11.73
N GLY A 57 7.71 3.23 -11.03
CA GLY A 57 7.15 4.58 -11.13
C GLY A 57 6.26 4.83 -12.36
N VAL A 58 6.00 3.82 -13.19
CA VAL A 58 5.14 3.91 -14.37
C VAL A 58 3.87 3.09 -14.18
N HIS A 59 2.74 3.65 -14.57
CA HIS A 59 1.45 2.95 -14.63
C HIS A 59 0.94 2.91 -16.07
N THR A 60 0.40 1.75 -16.47
CA THR A 60 -0.40 1.58 -17.68
C THR A 60 -1.52 0.60 -17.39
N GLU A 61 -2.62 0.71 -18.14
CA GLU A 61 -3.76 -0.19 -18.02
C GLU A 61 -3.38 -1.67 -18.25
N ASP A 62 -2.50 -1.95 -19.23
CA ASP A 62 -2.02 -3.32 -19.49
C ASP A 62 -1.18 -3.86 -18.32
N MET A 63 -0.35 -3.01 -17.71
CA MET A 63 0.41 -3.40 -16.51
C MET A 63 -0.49 -3.64 -15.31
N GLU A 64 -1.54 -2.83 -15.11
CA GLU A 64 -2.53 -3.05 -14.05
C GLU A 64 -3.21 -4.42 -14.24
N GLN A 65 -3.72 -4.70 -15.44
CA GLN A 65 -4.39 -5.96 -15.75
C GLN A 65 -3.45 -7.16 -15.58
N GLN A 66 -2.18 -7.03 -15.96
CA GLN A 66 -1.18 -8.06 -15.71
C GLN A 66 -0.87 -8.20 -14.21
N ALA A 67 -0.80 -7.11 -13.45
CA ALA A 67 -0.53 -7.13 -12.02
C ALA A 67 -1.66 -7.81 -11.25
N GLU A 68 -2.92 -7.45 -11.54
CA GLU A 68 -4.11 -8.05 -10.93
C GLU A 68 -4.23 -9.55 -11.23
N LYS A 69 -3.79 -9.97 -12.43
CA LYS A 69 -3.85 -11.38 -12.86
C LYS A 69 -2.66 -12.21 -12.36
N ASP A 70 -1.45 -11.71 -12.51
CA ASP A 70 -0.18 -12.38 -12.18
C ASP A 70 0.94 -11.35 -11.94
N LEU A 71 0.92 -10.74 -10.76
CA LEU A 71 1.95 -9.77 -10.34
C LEU A 71 3.37 -10.34 -10.42
N ILE A 72 3.56 -11.63 -10.09
CA ILE A 72 4.89 -12.25 -10.13
C ILE A 72 5.39 -12.33 -11.57
N GLY A 73 4.55 -12.77 -12.51
CA GLY A 73 4.88 -12.80 -13.93
C GLY A 73 5.22 -11.41 -14.49
N LEU A 74 4.47 -10.38 -14.12
CA LEU A 74 4.76 -9.00 -14.52
C LEU A 74 6.13 -8.53 -13.99
N ILE A 75 6.42 -8.77 -12.70
CA ILE A 75 7.71 -8.41 -12.08
C ILE A 75 8.85 -9.11 -12.81
N CYS A 76 8.74 -10.42 -13.05
CA CYS A 76 9.78 -11.20 -13.75
C CYS A 76 10.05 -10.69 -15.17
N LYS A 77 9.03 -10.25 -15.91
CA LYS A 77 9.19 -9.64 -17.25
C LYS A 77 9.85 -8.26 -17.20
N THR A 78 9.67 -7.53 -16.10
CA THR A 78 10.13 -6.13 -15.97
C THR A 78 11.53 -6.04 -15.36
N TYR A 79 11.98 -7.11 -14.68
CA TYR A 79 13.31 -7.21 -14.11
C TYR A 79 14.39 -7.17 -15.21
N LYS A 80 15.43 -6.35 -15.00
CA LYS A 80 16.58 -6.20 -15.89
C LYS A 80 17.83 -6.79 -15.24
#